data_AF-A0A497BZM2-F1
#
_entry.id   AF-A0A497BZM2-F1
#
_cell.length_a   1.000
_cell.length_b   1.000
_cell.length_c   1.000
_cell.angle_alpha   90.00
_cell.angle_beta   90.00
_cell.angle_gamma   90.00
#
_symmetry.space_group_name_H-M   'P 1'
#
loop_
_entity.id
_entity.type
_entity.pdbx_description
1 polymer ?
#
loop_
_entity_poly.entity_id
_entity_poly.type
_entity_poly.pdbx_seq_one_letter_code
_entity_poly.pdbx_strand_id
1 'polypeptide(L)'
;MPLETGTTIAQLIATWPLSGDFVSEGDNHLNLIKNVLKLQFPGANGQGFDTPILATEADLNFTQNTRANLQAQIDNIEVGVSNELGAPPGTTMIFFDATPPAGWTQLSANNDSMLRVVSGSGGGVGGTHSPVSHNHGTGSHVLTQAEMPLHGHGMFDSTATNGDGGLPGPFDSVTAFGDNVGNNRAYKMQKAVGGSSVGTTKGAGSDQSHNHGNTGTTTPRYINVITAVKD
;
A
#
# COMPACT_ATOMS: atom_id res chain seq x y z
N MET A 1 -88.44 24.14 -9.71
CA MET A 1 -87.47 24.55 -8.67
C MET A 1 -86.32 25.36 -9.29
N PRO A 2 -85.38 25.98 -8.56
CA PRO A 2 -84.19 26.54 -9.21
C PRO A 2 -83.43 25.39 -9.87
N LEU A 3 -83.16 25.50 -11.17
CA LEU A 3 -82.33 24.56 -11.91
C LEU A 3 -80.95 24.51 -11.23
N GLU A 4 -80.46 23.32 -10.87
CA GLU A 4 -79.07 23.17 -10.42
C GLU A 4 -78.14 23.71 -11.52
N THR A 5 -77.15 24.54 -11.15
CA THR A 5 -76.18 25.09 -12.09
C THR A 5 -74.77 24.90 -11.57
N GLY A 6 -73.84 24.52 -12.45
CA GLY A 6 -72.43 24.36 -12.10
C GLY A 6 -71.58 24.04 -13.32
N THR A 7 -70.29 24.34 -13.24
CA THR A 7 -69.29 24.02 -14.27
C THR A 7 -68.16 23.13 -13.73
N THR A 8 -68.17 22.82 -12.43
CA THR A 8 -67.15 22.00 -11.74
C THR A 8 -67.83 20.99 -10.81
N ILE A 9 -67.12 19.90 -10.49
CA ILE A 9 -67.64 18.84 -9.60
C ILE A 9 -68.00 19.40 -8.22
N ALA A 10 -67.22 20.36 -7.70
CA ALA A 10 -67.44 20.96 -6.38
C ALA A 10 -68.75 21.76 -6.27
N GLN A 11 -69.35 22.16 -7.39
CA GLN A 11 -70.61 22.91 -7.42
C GLN A 11 -71.84 21.99 -7.49
N LEU A 12 -71.65 20.68 -7.69
CA LEU A 12 -72.74 19.70 -7.69
C LEU A 12 -73.23 19.46 -6.27
N ILE A 13 -74.55 19.42 -6.09
CA ILE A 13 -75.20 19.24 -4.79
C ILE A 13 -75.59 17.78 -4.63
N ALA A 14 -74.86 17.04 -3.79
CA ALA A 14 -75.07 15.59 -3.59
C ALA A 14 -76.44 15.20 -3.02
N THR A 15 -77.18 16.13 -2.41
CA THR A 15 -78.51 15.89 -1.85
C THR A 15 -79.64 16.11 -2.85
N TRP A 16 -79.32 16.48 -4.09
CA TRP A 16 -80.27 16.74 -5.16
C TRP A 16 -80.24 15.59 -6.19
N PRO A 17 -81.37 15.25 -6.84
CA PRO A 17 -82.70 15.85 -6.72
C PRO A 17 -83.42 15.48 -5.40
N LEU A 18 -84.35 16.31 -4.94
CA LEU A 18 -85.17 16.06 -3.75
C LEU A 18 -86.32 15.10 -4.07
N SER A 19 -86.89 14.45 -3.05
CA SER A 19 -87.95 13.43 -3.22
C SER A 19 -89.26 13.95 -3.81
N GLY A 20 -89.44 15.28 -3.91
CA GLY A 20 -90.62 15.92 -4.48
C GLY A 20 -90.43 16.44 -5.91
N ASP A 21 -89.24 16.26 -6.49
CA ASP A 21 -88.86 16.85 -7.78
C ASP A 21 -89.52 16.08 -8.92
N PHE A 22 -89.88 16.81 -9.99
CA PHE A 22 -90.43 16.18 -11.18
C PHE A 22 -89.34 15.40 -11.92
N VAL A 23 -89.75 14.35 -12.64
CA VAL A 23 -88.83 13.54 -13.47
C VAL A 23 -88.04 14.40 -14.46
N SER A 24 -88.67 15.44 -15.03
CA SER A 24 -88.01 16.39 -15.94
C SER A 24 -86.92 17.24 -15.28
N GLU A 25 -87.00 17.46 -13.97
CA GLU A 25 -85.93 18.10 -13.20
C GLU A 25 -84.78 17.11 -12.98
N GLY A 26 -85.08 15.84 -12.70
CA GLY A 26 -84.07 14.77 -12.65
C GLY A 26 -83.25 14.65 -13.95
N ASP A 27 -83.88 14.75 -15.12
CA ASP A 27 -83.19 14.72 -16.42
C ASP A 27 -82.21 15.90 -16.59
N ASN A 28 -82.57 17.09 -16.09
CA ASN A 28 -81.67 18.24 -16.12
C ASN A 28 -80.41 18.02 -15.27
N HIS A 29 -80.55 17.39 -14.10
CA HIS A 29 -79.41 17.10 -13.22
C HIS A 29 -78.49 16.05 -13.86
N LEU A 30 -79.05 15.02 -14.51
CA LEU A 30 -78.26 14.04 -15.25
C LEU A 30 -77.48 14.70 -16.41
N ASN A 31 -78.09 15.64 -17.12
CA ASN A 31 -77.42 16.39 -18.18
C ASN A 31 -76.33 17.32 -17.62
N LEU A 32 -76.58 17.96 -16.49
CA LEU A 32 -75.59 18.79 -15.79
C LEU A 32 -74.38 17.96 -15.35
N ILE A 33 -74.60 16.80 -14.72
CA ILE A 33 -73.53 15.88 -14.29
C ILE A 33 -72.70 15.44 -15.48
N LYS A 34 -73.32 15.05 -16.60
CA LYS A 34 -72.61 14.70 -17.84
C LYS A 34 -71.77 15.86 -18.36
N ASN A 35 -72.32 17.08 -18.34
CA ASN A 35 -71.60 18.27 -18.80
C ASN A 35 -70.40 18.57 -17.89
N VAL A 36 -70.58 18.56 -16.57
CA VAL A 36 -69.51 18.80 -15.60
C VAL A 36 -68.40 17.74 -15.71
N LEU A 37 -68.74 16.46 -15.87
CA LEU A 37 -67.75 15.40 -16.06
C LEU A 37 -66.96 15.57 -17.36
N LYS A 38 -67.63 15.93 -18.46
CA LYS A 38 -66.96 16.25 -19.72
C LYS A 38 -66.09 17.50 -19.64
N LEU A 39 -66.47 18.51 -18.86
CA LEU A 39 -65.65 19.70 -18.64
C LEU A 39 -64.43 19.41 -17.75
N GLN A 40 -64.60 18.60 -16.70
CA GLN A 40 -63.53 18.25 -15.77
C GLN A 40 -62.51 17.27 -16.38
N PHE A 41 -62.98 16.42 -17.30
CA PHE A 41 -62.19 15.41 -17.99
C PHE A 41 -62.38 15.52 -19.51
N PRO A 42 -61.90 16.60 -20.17
CA PRO A 42 -62.27 16.95 -21.53
C PRO A 42 -61.76 16.02 -22.63
N GLY A 43 -60.68 15.28 -22.40
CA GLY A 43 -59.96 14.60 -23.46
C GLY A 43 -59.46 15.56 -24.55
N ALA A 44 -59.02 15.04 -25.69
CA ALA A 44 -58.43 15.86 -26.75
C ALA A 44 -59.46 16.78 -27.47
N ASN A 45 -60.73 16.35 -27.52
CA ASN A 45 -61.79 17.01 -28.28
C ASN A 45 -62.82 17.74 -27.40
N GLY A 46 -62.59 17.84 -26.07
CA GLY A 46 -63.53 18.48 -25.14
C GLY A 46 -64.80 17.69 -24.87
N GLN A 47 -64.85 16.41 -25.26
CA GLN A 47 -66.05 15.56 -25.19
C GLN A 47 -65.94 14.39 -24.21
N GLY A 48 -64.88 14.36 -23.40
CA GLY A 48 -64.49 13.18 -22.64
C GLY A 48 -63.27 12.50 -23.25
N PHE A 49 -62.72 11.51 -22.55
CA PHE A 49 -61.69 10.66 -23.11
C PHE A 49 -62.28 9.66 -24.12
N ASP A 50 -61.78 9.67 -25.34
CA ASP A 50 -62.16 8.70 -26.40
C ASP A 50 -61.58 7.29 -26.13
N THR A 51 -60.66 7.17 -25.18
CA THR A 51 -60.04 5.91 -24.75
C THR A 51 -60.13 5.80 -23.23
N PRO A 52 -60.53 4.64 -22.67
CA PRO A 52 -60.55 4.45 -21.23
C PRO A 52 -59.18 4.67 -20.60
N ILE A 53 -59.14 5.29 -19.42
CA ILE A 53 -57.95 5.31 -18.59
C ILE A 53 -57.74 3.90 -18.03
N LEU A 54 -56.69 3.22 -18.51
CA LEU A 54 -56.31 1.88 -18.04
C LEU A 54 -55.22 1.92 -16.95
N ALA A 55 -54.71 3.11 -16.61
CA ALA A 55 -53.75 3.28 -15.54
C ALA A 55 -54.33 2.76 -14.23
N THR A 56 -53.55 1.94 -13.53
CA THR A 56 -53.93 1.48 -12.20
C THR A 56 -53.76 2.61 -11.18
N GLU A 57 -54.33 2.44 -9.98
CA GLU A 57 -54.09 3.36 -8.86
C GLU A 57 -52.59 3.46 -8.53
N ALA A 58 -51.83 2.37 -8.71
CA ALA A 58 -50.38 2.38 -8.51
C ALA A 58 -49.67 3.30 -9.51
N ASP A 59 -50.06 3.25 -10.79
CA ASP A 59 -49.49 4.10 -11.83
C ASP A 59 -49.78 5.58 -11.57
N LEU A 60 -51.02 5.90 -11.20
CA LEU A 60 -51.42 7.28 -10.89
C LEU A 60 -50.72 7.79 -9.62
N ASN A 61 -50.66 6.99 -8.56
CA ASN A 61 -49.96 7.34 -7.32
C ASN A 61 -48.44 7.49 -7.53
N PHE A 62 -47.86 6.78 -8.50
CA PHE A 62 -46.45 6.96 -8.87
C PHE A 62 -46.18 8.36 -9.44
N THR A 63 -47.15 8.96 -10.15
CA THR A 63 -47.02 10.32 -10.70
C THR A 63 -47.10 11.42 -9.63
N GLN A 64 -47.81 11.17 -8.53
CA GLN A 64 -47.91 12.10 -7.40
C GLN A 64 -46.53 12.34 -6.74
N ASN A 65 -45.66 11.34 -6.77
CA ASN A 65 -44.35 11.35 -6.13
C ASN A 65 -43.18 11.36 -7.13
N THR A 66 -43.42 11.74 -8.40
CA THR A 66 -42.38 11.73 -9.44
C THR A 66 -41.11 12.45 -9.03
N ARG A 67 -41.21 13.57 -8.29
CA ARG A 67 -40.03 14.26 -7.76
C ARG A 67 -39.21 13.39 -6.81
N ALA A 68 -39.84 12.65 -5.90
CA ALA A 68 -39.14 11.78 -4.95
C ALA A 68 -38.54 10.55 -5.64
N ASN A 69 -39.28 9.94 -6.57
CA ASN A 69 -38.81 8.77 -7.33
C ASN A 69 -37.63 9.11 -8.24
N LEU A 70 -37.68 10.26 -8.92
CA LEU A 70 -36.57 10.75 -9.73
C LEU A 70 -35.39 11.19 -8.87
N GLN A 71 -35.61 11.84 -7.71
CA GLN A 71 -34.54 12.22 -6.80
C GLN A 71 -33.76 11.00 -6.31
N ALA A 72 -34.46 9.93 -5.91
CA ALA A 72 -33.79 8.68 -5.52
C ALA A 72 -32.95 8.08 -6.67
N GLN A 73 -33.41 8.18 -7.92
CA GLN A 73 -32.62 7.74 -9.07
C GLN A 73 -31.42 8.66 -9.34
N ILE A 74 -31.59 9.97 -9.19
CA ILE A 74 -30.54 10.98 -9.34
C ILE A 74 -29.44 10.79 -8.29
N ASP A 75 -29.81 10.63 -7.01
CA ASP A 75 -28.86 10.42 -5.91
C ASP A 75 -28.00 9.16 -6.15
N ASN A 76 -28.62 8.09 -6.66
CA ASN A 76 -27.90 6.85 -7.01
C ASN A 76 -26.93 7.05 -8.18
N ILE A 77 -27.26 7.89 -9.16
CA ILE A 77 -26.37 8.22 -10.29
C ILE A 77 -25.22 9.14 -9.82
N GLU A 78 -25.49 10.11 -8.95
CA GLU A 78 -24.49 11.05 -8.41
C GLU A 78 -23.38 10.31 -7.65
N VAL A 79 -23.74 9.28 -6.87
CA VAL A 79 -22.76 8.41 -6.20
C VAL A 79 -21.83 7.72 -7.22
N GLY A 80 -22.35 7.28 -8.36
CA GLY A 80 -21.57 6.63 -9.42
C GLY A 80 -20.76 7.57 -10.32
N VAL A 81 -21.11 8.86 -10.37
CA VAL A 81 -20.51 9.89 -11.25
C VAL A 81 -19.50 10.76 -10.51
N SER A 82 -19.29 10.57 -9.21
CA SER A 82 -18.43 11.37 -8.34
C SER A 82 -16.96 11.52 -8.78
N ASN A 83 -16.52 10.92 -9.89
CA ASN A 83 -15.12 10.86 -10.36
C ASN A 83 -14.15 10.32 -9.30
N GLU A 84 -14.69 9.75 -8.22
CA GLU A 84 -13.89 9.14 -7.18
C GLU A 84 -13.47 7.74 -7.62
N LEU A 85 -12.21 7.42 -7.36
CA LEU A 85 -11.75 6.04 -7.49
C LEU A 85 -12.50 5.19 -6.45
N GLY A 86 -13.46 4.40 -6.92
CA GLY A 86 -14.30 3.56 -6.07
C GLY A 86 -13.51 2.43 -5.42
N ALA A 87 -13.43 2.47 -4.09
CA ALA A 87 -12.86 1.41 -3.26
C ALA A 87 -13.59 1.38 -1.91
N PRO A 88 -13.62 0.23 -1.20
CA PRO A 88 -14.11 0.19 0.17
C PRO A 88 -13.30 1.12 1.10
N PRO A 89 -13.92 1.81 2.08
CA PRO A 89 -13.22 2.57 3.11
C PRO A 89 -12.13 1.73 3.79
N GLY A 90 -10.97 2.34 4.06
CA GLY A 90 -9.80 1.66 4.61
C GLY A 90 -8.92 0.95 3.58
N THR A 91 -9.32 0.88 2.31
CA THR A 91 -8.45 0.37 1.22
C THR A 91 -7.23 1.28 1.07
N THR A 92 -6.04 0.70 0.95
CA THR A 92 -4.78 1.46 0.73
C THR A 92 -4.28 1.26 -0.70
N MET A 93 -3.89 2.35 -1.37
CA MET A 93 -3.35 2.34 -2.74
C MET A 93 -2.18 3.31 -2.91
N ILE A 94 -1.46 3.17 -4.04
CA ILE A 94 -0.31 3.99 -4.42
C ILE A 94 -0.73 4.93 -5.56
N PHE A 95 -0.35 6.21 -5.45
CA PHE A 95 -0.65 7.25 -6.43
C PHE A 95 0.63 7.93 -6.89
N PHE A 96 0.70 8.27 -8.17
CA PHE A 96 1.83 9.04 -8.73
C PHE A 96 1.68 10.55 -8.52
N ASP A 97 0.47 11.01 -8.19
CA ASP A 97 0.19 12.41 -7.89
C ASP A 97 0.84 12.87 -6.59
N ALA A 98 1.15 14.16 -6.50
CA ALA A 98 1.77 14.75 -5.31
C ALA A 98 0.81 14.83 -4.11
N THR A 99 -0.50 14.79 -4.36
CA THR A 99 -1.56 14.83 -3.35
C THR A 99 -2.57 13.72 -3.59
N PRO A 100 -3.17 13.13 -2.53
CA PRO A 100 -4.20 12.13 -2.71
C PRO A 100 -5.40 12.65 -3.52
N PRO A 101 -6.08 11.79 -4.28
CA PRO A 101 -7.37 12.14 -4.87
C PRO A 101 -8.42 12.47 -3.80
N ALA A 102 -9.53 13.09 -4.21
CA ALA A 102 -10.66 13.36 -3.33
C ALA A 102 -11.19 12.06 -2.69
N GLY A 103 -11.50 12.12 -1.38
CA GLY A 103 -11.93 10.97 -0.60
C GLY A 103 -10.80 9.98 -0.27
N TRP A 104 -9.54 10.41 -0.35
CA TRP A 104 -8.37 9.64 0.09
C TRP A 104 -7.48 10.49 1.01
N THR A 105 -6.92 9.86 2.03
CA THR A 105 -5.98 10.48 2.98
C THR A 105 -4.57 9.90 2.81
N GLN A 106 -3.55 10.76 2.67
CA GLN A 106 -2.16 10.32 2.52
C GLN A 106 -1.65 9.58 3.77
N LEU A 107 -0.95 8.47 3.55
CA LEU A 107 -0.21 7.73 4.58
C LEU A 107 1.28 8.02 4.47
N SER A 108 1.89 8.49 5.55
CA SER A 108 3.34 8.77 5.62
C SER A 108 4.14 7.74 6.44
N ALA A 109 3.47 6.73 6.98
CA ALA A 109 4.08 5.77 7.90
C ALA A 109 5.18 4.90 7.27
N ASN A 110 5.11 4.68 5.94
CA ASN A 110 5.97 3.76 5.20
C ASN A 110 6.77 4.45 4.10
N ASN A 111 7.19 5.70 4.33
CA ASN A 111 8.06 6.40 3.39
C ASN A 111 9.38 5.63 3.17
N ASP A 112 9.97 5.79 1.99
CA ASP A 112 11.23 5.16 1.59
C ASP A 112 11.25 3.64 1.85
N SER A 113 10.15 2.96 1.56
CA SER A 113 10.01 1.51 1.67
C SER A 113 9.80 0.88 0.30
N MET A 114 10.29 -0.35 0.12
CA MET A 114 10.00 -1.14 -1.10
C MET A 114 8.75 -2.01 -0.90
N LEU A 115 8.07 -2.30 -2.00
CA LEU A 115 6.95 -3.23 -2.00
C LEU A 115 7.46 -4.68 -2.10
N ARG A 116 6.90 -5.56 -1.28
CA ARG A 116 7.15 -7.00 -1.32
C ARG A 116 5.83 -7.74 -1.46
N VAL A 117 5.68 -8.51 -2.53
CA VAL A 117 4.54 -9.42 -2.70
C VAL A 117 4.79 -10.66 -1.84
N VAL A 118 3.78 -11.05 -1.06
CA VAL A 118 3.81 -12.23 -0.19
C VAL A 118 2.62 -13.13 -0.49
N SER A 119 2.75 -14.43 -0.27
CA SER A 119 1.65 -15.40 -0.42
C SER A 119 0.82 -15.60 0.87
N GLY A 120 1.29 -15.07 2.00
CA GLY A 120 0.59 -15.08 3.30
C GLY A 120 -0.14 -13.76 3.58
N SER A 121 -0.39 -13.47 4.87
CA SER A 121 -1.00 -12.21 5.29
C SER A 121 -0.18 -10.99 4.85
N GLY A 122 -0.81 -10.10 4.08
CA GLY A 122 -0.24 -8.81 3.67
C GLY A 122 -0.45 -7.71 4.71
N GLY A 123 -0.10 -6.47 4.34
CA GLY A 123 -0.35 -5.26 5.16
C GLY A 123 0.66 -5.00 6.29
N GLY A 124 1.65 -5.87 6.49
CA GLY A 124 2.72 -5.69 7.45
C GLY A 124 3.95 -4.97 6.89
N VAL A 125 4.72 -4.34 7.78
CA VAL A 125 5.99 -3.67 7.48
C VAL A 125 7.12 -4.47 8.13
N GLY A 126 8.29 -4.54 7.49
CA GLY A 126 9.45 -5.21 8.06
C GLY A 126 10.76 -4.81 7.39
N GLY A 127 11.87 -5.04 8.09
CA GLY A 127 13.19 -4.51 7.71
C GLY A 127 13.45 -3.12 8.29
N THR A 128 14.72 -2.71 8.33
CA THR A 128 15.18 -1.45 8.93
C THR A 128 15.99 -0.57 7.98
N HIS A 129 16.36 -1.09 6.81
CA HIS A 129 17.16 -0.35 5.82
C HIS A 129 16.24 0.30 4.78
N SER A 130 16.51 1.56 4.45
CA SER A 130 15.88 2.21 3.30
C SER A 130 16.51 1.71 2.00
N PRO A 131 15.74 1.27 1.00
CA PRO A 131 16.25 0.91 -0.32
C PRO A 131 16.69 2.14 -1.14
N VAL A 132 16.28 3.35 -0.76
CA VAL A 132 16.54 4.60 -1.50
C VAL A 132 17.81 5.29 -1.01
N SER A 133 18.02 5.35 0.30
CA SER A 133 19.22 5.94 0.89
C SER A 133 19.72 5.05 2.03
N HIS A 134 20.75 4.27 1.74
CA HIS A 134 21.47 3.52 2.75
C HIS A 134 22.96 3.47 2.42
N ASN A 135 23.76 3.38 3.48
CA ASN A 135 25.21 3.27 3.37
C ASN A 135 25.63 1.84 3.62
N HIS A 136 26.60 1.38 2.83
CA HIS A 136 27.31 0.15 3.09
C HIS A 136 28.60 0.50 3.80
N GLY A 137 28.82 -0.10 4.96
CA GLY A 137 30.05 0.08 5.72
C GLY A 137 30.50 -1.25 6.27
N THR A 138 31.81 -1.46 6.27
CA THR A 138 32.43 -2.51 7.08
C THR A 138 33.08 -1.86 8.29
N GLY A 139 32.83 -2.43 9.47
CA GLY A 139 33.47 -1.98 10.69
C GLY A 139 34.98 -2.17 10.64
N SER A 140 35.69 -1.43 11.50
CA SER A 140 37.10 -1.68 11.82
C SER A 140 37.33 -3.14 12.19
N HIS A 141 38.28 -3.79 11.52
CA HIS A 141 38.75 -5.12 11.91
C HIS A 141 40.23 -5.06 12.28
N VAL A 142 40.64 -5.88 13.25
CA VAL A 142 42.03 -6.12 13.61
C VAL A 142 42.24 -7.62 13.43
N LEU A 143 43.24 -8.01 12.65
CA LEU A 143 43.56 -9.43 12.49
C LEU A 143 44.02 -10.00 13.83
N THR A 144 43.34 -11.04 14.28
CA THR A 144 43.65 -11.81 15.47
C THR A 144 44.43 -13.07 15.10
N GLN A 145 45.10 -13.68 16.09
CA GLN A 145 45.79 -14.95 15.88
C GLN A 145 44.87 -16.07 15.36
N ALA A 146 43.58 -16.03 15.70
CA ALA A 146 42.59 -17.00 15.22
C ALA A 146 42.25 -16.85 13.73
N GLU A 147 42.51 -15.67 13.14
CA GLU A 147 42.25 -15.36 11.73
C GLU A 147 43.47 -15.65 10.84
N MET A 148 44.61 -16.07 11.41
CA MET A 148 45.79 -16.53 10.66
C MET A 148 45.76 -18.05 10.54
N PRO A 149 45.57 -18.62 9.33
CA PRO A 149 45.70 -20.07 9.14
C PRO A 149 47.05 -20.57 9.64
N LEU A 150 47.07 -21.83 10.09
CA LEU A 150 48.31 -22.49 10.50
C LEU A 150 49.31 -22.40 9.34
N HIS A 151 50.43 -21.75 9.59
CA HIS A 151 51.54 -21.67 8.66
C HIS A 151 52.81 -22.11 9.39
N GLY A 152 53.74 -22.69 8.64
CA GLY A 152 55.04 -23.10 9.13
C GLY A 152 56.12 -22.13 8.65
N HIS A 153 57.16 -21.96 9.47
CA HIS A 153 58.38 -21.32 9.03
C HIS A 153 59.38 -22.42 8.66
N GLY A 154 59.79 -22.44 7.39
CA GLY A 154 60.87 -23.29 6.92
C GLY A 154 62.21 -22.59 7.12
N MET A 155 63.18 -23.30 7.67
CA MET A 155 64.58 -22.88 7.68
C MET A 155 65.37 -23.82 6.77
N PHE A 156 66.17 -23.25 5.87
CA PHE A 156 67.09 -24.00 5.03
C PHE A 156 68.44 -24.06 5.73
N ASP A 157 69.00 -25.25 5.84
CA ASP A 157 70.35 -25.48 6.31
C ASP A 157 71.28 -25.69 5.10
N SER A 158 72.50 -25.17 5.20
CA SER A 158 73.55 -25.43 4.21
C SER A 158 74.55 -26.40 4.83
N THR A 159 75.03 -27.37 4.06
CA THR A 159 75.97 -28.40 4.52
C THR A 159 77.27 -27.87 5.15
N ALA A 160 77.56 -26.56 5.01
CA ALA A 160 78.70 -25.90 5.63
C ALA A 160 78.50 -25.52 7.13
N THR A 161 77.27 -25.48 7.64
CA THR A 161 76.95 -25.11 9.04
C THR A 161 76.73 -26.28 9.99
N ASN A 162 76.68 -27.52 9.47
CA ASN A 162 76.54 -28.74 10.27
C ASN A 162 77.89 -29.20 10.84
N GLY A 163 78.31 -28.59 11.94
CA GLY A 163 79.43 -29.11 12.72
C GLY A 163 79.15 -30.47 13.35
N ASP A 164 77.88 -30.81 13.62
CA ASP A 164 77.54 -31.91 14.52
C ASP A 164 76.45 -32.84 13.97
N GLY A 165 76.51 -33.24 12.70
CA GLY A 165 75.91 -34.49 12.15
C GLY A 165 74.42 -34.82 12.37
N GLY A 166 73.61 -33.95 12.97
CA GLY A 166 72.19 -34.17 13.24
C GLY A 166 71.32 -33.60 12.12
N LEU A 167 70.54 -34.45 11.46
CA LEU A 167 69.51 -34.00 10.52
C LEU A 167 68.48 -33.14 11.28
N PRO A 168 68.26 -31.87 10.89
CA PRO A 168 67.34 -31.03 11.63
C PRO A 168 65.89 -31.53 11.49
N GLY A 169 65.17 -31.52 12.60
CA GLY A 169 63.75 -31.90 12.68
C GLY A 169 62.80 -30.73 12.40
N PRO A 170 61.49 -31.00 12.21
CA PRO A 170 60.48 -29.99 11.83
C PRO A 170 60.25 -28.84 12.84
N PHE A 171 60.97 -28.81 13.96
CA PHE A 171 60.84 -27.81 15.03
C PHE A 171 62.19 -27.24 15.51
N ASP A 172 63.26 -27.42 14.75
CA ASP A 172 64.56 -26.90 15.14
C ASP A 172 64.62 -25.38 14.98
N SER A 173 65.26 -24.71 15.93
CA SER A 173 65.32 -23.25 16.00
C SER A 173 66.77 -22.76 16.00
N VAL A 174 67.00 -21.55 15.48
CA VAL A 174 68.30 -20.88 15.63
C VAL A 174 68.51 -20.55 17.09
N THR A 175 69.48 -21.21 17.72
CA THR A 175 69.92 -20.85 19.07
C THR A 175 71.23 -20.08 18.96
N ALA A 176 71.29 -18.94 19.66
CA ALA A 176 72.54 -18.19 19.76
C ALA A 176 73.52 -19.05 20.55
N PHE A 177 74.60 -19.44 19.90
CA PHE A 177 75.63 -20.28 20.47
C PHE A 177 76.76 -19.36 20.95
N GLY A 178 76.95 -19.33 22.28
CA GLY A 178 77.94 -18.51 22.97
C GLY A 178 79.31 -19.18 23.04
N ASP A 179 79.64 -20.05 22.09
CA ASP A 179 80.97 -20.63 21.94
C ASP A 179 81.93 -19.53 21.50
N ASN A 180 82.48 -18.84 22.51
CA ASN A 180 83.61 -17.93 22.44
C ASN A 180 84.84 -18.64 21.83
N VAL A 181 84.88 -18.74 20.51
CA VAL A 181 86.12 -19.00 19.78
C VAL A 181 86.32 -17.83 18.82
N GLY A 182 86.87 -16.73 19.36
CA GLY A 182 87.09 -15.47 18.64
C GLY A 182 85.83 -14.61 18.49
N ASN A 183 85.99 -13.38 17.98
CA ASN A 183 84.93 -12.37 17.84
C ASN A 183 83.79 -12.73 16.86
N ASN A 184 83.64 -14.00 16.48
CA ASN A 184 82.66 -14.44 15.49
C ASN A 184 81.44 -15.03 16.20
N ARG A 185 80.34 -14.26 16.24
CA ARG A 185 79.05 -14.73 16.78
C ARG A 185 78.40 -15.66 15.75
N ALA A 186 78.67 -16.95 15.83
CA ALA A 186 78.06 -17.93 14.95
C ALA A 186 76.67 -18.33 15.46
N TYR A 187 75.69 -18.38 14.55
CA TYR A 187 74.36 -18.94 14.82
C TYR A 187 74.35 -20.41 14.38
N LYS A 188 73.92 -21.33 15.25
CA LYS A 188 73.78 -22.76 14.93
C LYS A 188 72.31 -23.19 15.05
N MET A 189 71.89 -24.15 14.23
CA MET A 189 70.59 -24.80 14.31
C MET A 189 70.68 -25.95 15.31
N GLN A 190 69.85 -25.96 16.36
CA GLN A 190 69.80 -27.06 17.33
C GLN A 190 68.36 -27.34 17.79
N LYS A 191 68.16 -28.55 18.35
CA LYS A 191 66.90 -29.00 18.93
C LYS A 191 66.52 -28.13 20.13
N ALA A 192 65.44 -27.35 19.99
CA ALA A 192 64.99 -26.43 21.03
C ALA A 192 64.22 -27.13 22.15
N VAL A 193 64.46 -26.75 23.41
CA VAL A 193 63.74 -27.25 24.61
C VAL A 193 62.64 -26.29 25.08
N GLY A 194 62.34 -25.26 24.27
CA GLY A 194 61.33 -24.22 24.52
C GLY A 194 61.30 -23.21 23.37
N GLY A 195 60.23 -22.43 23.25
CA GLY A 195 60.02 -21.49 22.14
C GLY A 195 61.15 -20.46 22.03
N SER A 196 61.74 -20.33 20.84
CA SER A 196 62.90 -19.46 20.60
C SER A 196 62.56 -17.97 20.64
N SER A 197 63.42 -17.16 21.28
CA SER A 197 63.23 -15.70 21.46
C SER A 197 64.06 -14.81 20.53
N VAL A 198 64.89 -15.37 19.63
CA VAL A 198 65.75 -14.60 18.73
C VAL A 198 65.73 -15.19 17.30
N GLY A 199 65.34 -14.36 16.32
CA GLY A 199 65.28 -14.68 14.88
C GLY A 199 64.30 -13.75 14.13
N THR A 200 64.40 -13.62 12.80
CA THR A 200 63.47 -12.82 11.95
C THR A 200 62.03 -13.34 11.93
N THR A 201 61.70 -14.36 12.73
CA THR A 201 60.38 -14.95 12.91
C THR A 201 59.59 -14.35 14.08
N LYS A 202 59.98 -13.18 14.61
CA LYS A 202 59.09 -12.45 15.52
C LYS A 202 57.83 -12.06 14.74
N GLY A 203 56.66 -12.44 15.25
CA GLY A 203 55.38 -12.06 14.64
C GLY A 203 55.38 -10.56 14.39
N ALA A 204 55.23 -10.16 13.13
CA ALA A 204 55.13 -8.75 12.75
C ALA A 204 53.71 -8.49 12.27
N GLY A 205 52.96 -7.81 13.12
CA GLY A 205 51.71 -7.11 12.86
C GLY A 205 51.72 -5.87 13.76
N SER A 206 50.98 -4.83 13.40
CA SER A 206 50.97 -3.59 14.20
C SER A 206 49.73 -3.45 15.08
N ASP A 207 48.86 -4.46 15.07
CA ASP A 207 47.51 -4.45 15.67
C ASP A 207 46.66 -3.22 15.28
N GLN A 208 47.08 -2.46 14.26
CA GLN A 208 46.30 -1.35 13.77
C GLN A 208 45.11 -1.91 13.01
N SER A 209 43.93 -1.50 13.44
CA SER A 209 42.75 -1.65 12.62
C SER A 209 42.85 -0.73 11.42
N HIS A 210 42.46 -1.25 10.25
CA HIS A 210 42.05 -0.41 9.15
C HIS A 210 40.56 -0.62 8.87
N ASN A 211 39.92 0.44 8.34
CA ASN A 211 38.56 0.36 7.84
C ASN A 211 38.58 0.50 6.32
N HIS A 212 37.55 -0.07 5.67
CA HIS A 212 37.32 0.15 4.24
C HIS A 212 36.34 1.31 4.00
N GLY A 213 36.05 2.10 5.04
CA GLY A 213 35.14 3.24 5.00
C GLY A 213 33.73 2.90 4.52
N ASN A 214 33.09 3.90 3.89
CA ASN A 214 31.87 3.68 3.12
C ASN A 214 32.26 2.91 1.84
N THR A 215 31.78 1.68 1.71
CA THR A 215 32.11 0.81 0.57
C THR A 215 31.19 1.04 -0.63
N GLY A 216 30.27 2.00 -0.51
CA GLY A 216 29.46 2.51 -1.62
C GLY A 216 28.10 3.02 -1.16
N THR A 217 27.55 3.93 -1.94
CA THR A 217 26.15 4.34 -1.83
C THR A 217 25.38 3.69 -2.98
N THR A 218 24.38 2.87 -2.65
CA THR A 218 23.47 2.34 -3.66
C THR A 218 22.15 3.09 -3.57
N THR A 219 21.92 3.99 -4.51
CA THR A 219 20.66 4.71 -4.64
C THR A 219 20.08 4.41 -6.03
N PRO A 220 19.33 3.31 -6.19
CA PRO A 220 18.67 3.00 -7.46
C PRO A 220 17.78 4.16 -7.90
N ARG A 221 17.65 4.37 -9.21
CA ARG A 221 16.72 5.39 -9.72
C ARG A 221 15.29 5.02 -9.32
N TYR A 222 14.56 5.95 -8.72
CA TYR A 222 13.21 5.73 -8.20
C TYR A 222 12.19 6.67 -8.83
N ILE A 223 10.92 6.31 -8.68
CA ILE A 223 9.75 7.12 -9.03
C ILE A 223 9.11 7.53 -7.72
N ASN A 224 8.89 8.84 -7.54
CA ASN A 224 8.15 9.34 -6.38
C ASN A 224 6.67 9.02 -6.54
N VAL A 225 6.11 8.37 -5.52
CA VAL A 225 4.70 8.04 -5.40
C VAL A 225 4.29 8.27 -3.95
N ILE A 226 3.00 8.51 -3.72
CA ILE A 226 2.41 8.56 -2.38
C ILE A 226 1.58 7.30 -2.14
N THR A 227 1.44 6.93 -0.87
CA THR A 227 0.45 5.93 -0.46
C THR A 227 -0.71 6.67 0.20
N ALA A 228 -1.94 6.27 -0.06
CA ALA A 228 -3.13 6.86 0.58
C ALA A 228 -4.16 5.78 0.93
N VAL A 229 -5.00 6.08 1.93
CA VAL A 229 -6.13 5.25 2.37
C VAL A 229 -7.44 5.88 1.96
N LYS A 230 -8.41 5.09 1.48
CA LYS A 230 -9.77 5.57 1.20
C LYS A 230 -10.44 5.95 2.51
N ASP A 231 -10.98 7.16 2.54
CA ASP A 231 -11.70 7.72 3.70
C ASP A 231 -12.94 6.88 4.08
#